data_AF-A0A183V979-F1
#
_entry.id   AF-A0A183V979-F1
#
_cell.length_a   1.000
_cell.length_b   1.000
_cell.length_c   1.000
_cell.angle_alpha   90.00
_cell.angle_beta   90.00
_cell.angle_gamma   90.00
#
_symmetry.space_group_name_H-M   'P 1'
#
loop_
_entity.id
_entity.type
_entity.pdbx_description
1 polymer ?
#
loop_
_entity_poly.entity_id
_entity_poly.type
_entity_poly.pdbx_seq_one_letter_code
_entity_poly.pdbx_strand_id
1 'polypeptide(L)'
;LLLAYMHGNAELCKALLRCGVCLATTNNYGVSVFNYETPTKQLLFSLLDSLESEPKWAEGDVCSECGAKFTLTMRKHHCRHCGRLVCARCSEQTMPILKYDLQKAVRVCQICSDVLTMGHGR
;
A
#
# COMPACT_ATOMS: atom_id res chain seq x y z
N LEU A 1 -10.55 -7.94 -4.80
CA LEU A 1 -10.20 -6.51 -4.60
C LEU A 1 -10.06 -5.77 -5.91
N LEU A 2 -9.09 -6.14 -6.77
CA LEU A 2 -8.83 -5.43 -8.04
C LEU A 2 -10.10 -5.23 -8.89
N LEU A 3 -10.92 -6.27 -9.10
CA LEU A 3 -12.18 -6.13 -9.86
C LEU A 3 -13.13 -5.08 -9.26
N ALA A 4 -13.29 -5.04 -7.94
CA ALA A 4 -14.14 -4.05 -7.28
C ALA A 4 -13.57 -2.62 -7.47
N TYR A 5 -12.24 -2.49 -7.40
CA TYR A 5 -11.54 -1.23 -7.61
C TYR A 5 -11.70 -0.72 -9.05
N MET A 6 -11.59 -1.60 -10.04
CA MET A 6 -11.77 -1.28 -11.47
C MET A 6 -13.16 -0.72 -11.77
N HIS A 7 -14.18 -1.15 -11.02
CA HIS A 7 -15.56 -0.67 -11.15
C HIS A 7 -15.87 0.52 -10.22
N GLY A 8 -14.87 1.09 -9.54
CA GLY A 8 -15.07 2.20 -8.61
C GLY A 8 -15.89 1.84 -7.37
N ASN A 9 -16.08 0.56 -7.07
CA ASN A 9 -16.94 0.11 -5.99
C ASN A 9 -16.19 0.20 -4.64
N ALA A 10 -16.18 1.39 -4.06
CA ALA A 10 -15.48 1.70 -2.82
C ALA A 10 -15.95 0.85 -1.64
N GLU A 11 -17.26 0.64 -1.52
CA GLU A 11 -17.84 -0.11 -0.40
C GLU A 11 -17.46 -1.59 -0.44
N LEU A 12 -17.50 -2.20 -1.63
CA LEU A 12 -17.01 -3.57 -1.79
C LEU A 12 -15.50 -3.67 -1.54
N CYS A 13 -14.72 -2.68 -1.99
CA CYS A 13 -13.29 -2.65 -1.68
C CYS A 13 -13.04 -2.63 -0.16
N LYS A 14 -13.68 -1.69 0.57
CA LYS A 14 -13.56 -1.59 2.04
C LYS A 14 -14.02 -2.87 2.75
N ALA A 15 -15.13 -3.46 2.32
CA ALA A 15 -15.61 -4.72 2.88
C ALA A 15 -14.56 -5.85 2.73
N LEU A 16 -13.94 -5.97 1.56
CA LEU A 16 -12.87 -6.94 1.32
C LEU A 16 -11.65 -6.67 2.21
N LEU A 17 -11.26 -5.41 2.41
CA LEU A 17 -10.16 -5.05 3.30
C LEU A 17 -10.44 -5.44 4.76
N ARG A 18 -11.67 -5.23 5.23
CA ARG A 18 -12.12 -5.68 6.57
C ARG A 18 -12.10 -7.20 6.73
N CYS A 19 -12.28 -7.95 5.65
CA CYS A 19 -12.10 -9.40 5.63
C CYS A 19 -10.62 -9.84 5.57
N GLY A 20 -9.66 -8.91 5.65
CA GLY A 20 -8.23 -9.19 5.66
C GLY A 20 -7.59 -9.33 4.28
N VAL A 21 -8.28 -8.91 3.20
CA VAL A 21 -7.66 -8.84 1.87
C VAL A 21 -6.61 -7.73 1.88
N CYS A 22 -5.39 -8.05 1.44
CA CYS A 22 -4.32 -7.07 1.38
C CYS A 22 -4.42 -6.19 0.13
N LEU A 23 -4.26 -4.86 0.29
CA LEU A 23 -4.18 -3.91 -0.83
C LEU A 23 -3.04 -4.24 -1.80
N ALA A 24 -1.95 -4.82 -1.30
CA ALA A 24 -0.77 -5.16 -2.09
C ALA A 24 -0.96 -6.40 -2.98
N THR A 25 -2.13 -7.04 -2.96
CA THR A 25 -2.40 -8.25 -3.76
C THR A 25 -2.38 -7.91 -5.26
N THR A 26 -1.62 -8.69 -6.02
CA THR A 26 -1.58 -8.63 -7.49
C THR A 26 -2.32 -9.81 -8.10
N ASN A 27 -2.79 -9.64 -9.34
CA ASN A 27 -3.21 -10.77 -10.17
C ASN A 27 -2.00 -11.46 -10.84
N ASN A 28 -2.25 -12.48 -11.65
CA ASN A 28 -1.21 -13.24 -12.37
C ASN A 28 -0.43 -12.42 -13.41
N TYR A 29 -0.88 -11.19 -13.71
CA TYR A 29 -0.21 -10.25 -14.61
C TYR A 29 0.55 -9.15 -13.86
N GLY A 30 0.63 -9.21 -12.52
CA GLY A 30 1.29 -8.20 -11.71
C GLY A 30 0.49 -6.91 -11.52
N VAL A 31 -0.80 -6.91 -11.86
CA VAL A 31 -1.68 -5.74 -11.70
C VAL A 31 -2.30 -5.75 -10.31
N SER A 32 -2.26 -4.60 -9.64
CA SER A 32 -2.85 -4.30 -8.33
C SER A 32 -3.59 -2.97 -8.38
N VAL A 33 -4.24 -2.60 -7.28
CA VAL A 33 -4.89 -1.29 -7.15
C VAL A 33 -3.91 -0.10 -7.17
N PHE A 34 -2.60 -0.35 -7.08
CA PHE A 34 -1.56 0.70 -7.10
C PHE A 34 -1.08 1.06 -8.51
N ASN A 35 -1.12 0.12 -9.45
CA ASN A 35 -0.64 0.31 -10.83
C ASN A 35 -1.75 0.17 -11.88
N TYR A 36 -2.99 -0.12 -11.47
CA TYR A 36 -4.13 -0.07 -12.37
C TYR A 36 -4.44 1.39 -12.75
N GLU A 37 -4.54 1.66 -14.04
CA GLU A 37 -4.81 3.00 -14.57
C GLU A 37 -6.23 3.45 -14.22
N THR A 38 -6.32 4.59 -13.53
CA THR A 38 -7.58 5.26 -13.21
C THR A 38 -7.48 6.75 -13.53
N PRO A 39 -8.60 7.43 -13.85
CA PRO A 39 -8.59 8.87 -14.10
C PRO A 39 -8.05 9.68 -12.91
N THR A 40 -8.25 9.19 -11.68
CA THR A 40 -7.76 9.81 -10.44
C THR A 40 -7.30 8.75 -9.43
N LYS A 41 -6.45 9.15 -8.47
CA LYS A 41 -6.03 8.30 -7.32
C LYS A 41 -6.95 8.40 -6.11
N GLN A 42 -8.11 9.06 -6.22
CA GLN A 42 -8.99 9.36 -5.08
C GLN A 42 -9.48 8.08 -4.37
N LEU A 43 -9.88 7.06 -5.14
CA LEU A 43 -10.33 5.80 -4.55
C LEU A 43 -9.18 5.09 -3.81
N LEU A 44 -7.99 5.01 -4.41
CA LEU A 44 -6.83 4.41 -3.75
C LEU A 44 -6.51 5.12 -2.42
N PHE A 45 -6.53 6.45 -2.41
CA PHE A 45 -6.23 7.24 -1.22
C PHE A 45 -7.30 7.02 -0.15
N SER A 46 -8.58 6.98 -0.53
CA SER A 46 -9.67 6.66 0.39
C SER A 46 -9.53 5.26 1.00
N LEU A 47 -9.09 4.26 0.21
CA LEU A 47 -8.88 2.90 0.72
C LEU A 47 -7.69 2.84 1.69
N LEU A 48 -6.58 3.49 1.37
CA LEU A 48 -5.40 3.60 2.24
C LEU A 48 -5.72 4.32 3.57
N ASP A 49 -6.54 5.35 3.51
CA ASP A 49 -7.00 6.07 4.69
C ASP A 49 -7.92 5.20 5.56
N SER A 50 -8.77 4.38 4.94
CA SER A 50 -9.69 3.45 5.63
C SER A 50 -9.02 2.24 6.30
N LEU A 51 -7.71 2.04 6.13
CA LEU A 51 -7.00 0.96 6.83
C LEU A 51 -6.90 1.26 8.33
N GLU A 52 -7.34 0.32 9.16
CA GLU A 52 -7.42 0.46 10.63
C GLU A 52 -6.31 -0.30 11.37
N SER A 53 -5.60 -1.21 10.70
CA SER A 53 -4.52 -2.01 11.30
C SER A 53 -3.42 -2.31 10.30
N GLU A 54 -2.25 -2.72 10.80
CA GLU A 54 -1.13 -3.11 9.94
C GLU A 54 -1.54 -4.29 9.03
N PRO A 55 -1.47 -4.11 7.69
CA PRO A 55 -1.85 -5.16 6.76
C PRO A 55 -0.78 -6.25 6.70
N LYS A 56 -1.20 -7.44 6.24
CA LYS A 56 -0.26 -8.52 5.91
C LYS A 56 0.76 -8.05 4.88
N TRP A 57 2.02 -8.37 5.15
CA TRP A 57 3.12 -8.06 4.24
C TRP A 57 3.05 -8.93 3.00
N ALA A 58 3.22 -8.29 1.83
CA ALA A 58 3.28 -8.98 0.56
C ALA A 58 4.62 -9.70 0.39
N GLU A 59 4.58 -10.89 -0.18
CA GLU A 59 5.77 -11.63 -0.59
C GLU A 59 6.00 -11.49 -2.10
N GLY A 60 7.23 -11.70 -2.53
CA GLY A 60 7.62 -11.58 -3.94
C GLY A 60 9.12 -11.43 -4.13
N ASP A 61 9.57 -11.31 -5.38
CA ASP A 61 10.97 -11.13 -5.76
C ASP A 61 11.23 -9.81 -6.51
N VAL A 62 10.20 -8.98 -6.68
CA VAL A 62 10.28 -7.67 -7.33
C VAL A 62 9.65 -6.57 -6.46
N CYS A 63 10.17 -5.35 -6.58
CA CYS A 63 9.60 -4.17 -5.96
C CYS A 63 8.20 -3.88 -6.56
N SER A 64 7.17 -3.80 -5.72
CA SER A 64 5.80 -3.52 -6.11
C SER A 64 5.55 -2.11 -6.66
N GLU A 65 6.55 -1.23 -6.63
CA GLU A 65 6.46 0.13 -7.19
C GLU A 65 7.23 0.24 -8.52
N CYS A 66 8.52 -0.11 -8.53
CA CYS A 66 9.36 0.06 -9.71
C CYS A 66 9.62 -1.21 -10.53
N GLY A 67 9.13 -2.37 -10.09
CA GLY A 67 9.34 -3.66 -10.76
C GLY A 67 10.77 -4.21 -10.68
N ALA A 68 11.71 -3.51 -10.03
CA ALA A 68 13.09 -3.96 -9.91
C ALA A 68 13.18 -5.28 -9.11
N LYS A 69 13.91 -6.26 -9.65
CA LYS A 69 14.15 -7.54 -8.99
C LYS A 69 15.08 -7.36 -7.79
N PHE A 70 14.69 -7.93 -6.65
CA PHE A 70 15.52 -7.97 -5.46
C PHE A 70 16.69 -8.93 -5.67
N THR A 71 17.83 -8.58 -5.07
CA THR A 71 19.08 -9.33 -5.17
C THR A 71 19.75 -9.38 -3.80
N LEU A 72 20.91 -10.03 -3.68
CA LEU A 72 21.68 -10.04 -2.42
C LEU A 72 22.07 -8.63 -1.96
N THR A 73 22.26 -7.69 -2.88
CA THR A 73 22.60 -6.29 -2.60
C THR A 73 21.38 -5.38 -2.59
N MET A 74 20.33 -5.70 -3.35
CA MET A 74 19.05 -4.99 -3.32
C MET A 74 18.07 -5.69 -2.38
N ARG A 75 18.06 -5.29 -1.11
CA ARG A 75 17.25 -5.91 -0.06
C ARG A 75 15.75 -5.57 -0.19
N LYS A 76 14.94 -6.52 0.29
CA LYS A 76 13.50 -6.42 0.46
C LYS A 76 13.14 -5.50 1.63
N HIS A 77 12.14 -4.65 1.45
CA HIS A 77 11.52 -3.87 2.52
C HIS A 77 10.00 -3.88 2.38
N HIS A 78 9.29 -3.64 3.49
CA HIS A 78 7.84 -3.49 3.46
C HIS A 78 7.42 -2.09 3.87
N CYS A 79 6.40 -1.55 3.22
CA CYS A 79 5.69 -0.38 3.70
C CYS A 79 4.80 -0.80 4.88
N ARG A 80 5.02 -0.25 6.08
CA ARG A 80 4.23 -0.61 7.28
C ARG A 80 2.78 -0.14 7.21
N HIS A 81 2.47 0.80 6.30
CA HIS A 81 1.10 1.29 6.13
C HIS A 81 0.25 0.37 5.24
N CYS A 82 0.77 -0.03 4.07
CA CYS A 82 0.00 -0.78 3.06
C CYS A 82 0.49 -2.21 2.81
N GLY A 83 1.59 -2.64 3.41
CA GLY A 83 2.11 -4.01 3.30
C GLY A 83 2.85 -4.33 2.00
N ARG A 84 2.95 -3.40 1.04
CA ARG A 84 3.68 -3.61 -0.22
C ARG A 84 5.16 -3.92 0.01
N LEU A 85 5.70 -4.83 -0.81
CA LEU A 85 7.12 -5.16 -0.88
C LEU A 85 7.84 -4.15 -1.80
N VAL A 86 8.79 -3.39 -1.26
CA VAL A 86 9.41 -2.23 -1.91
C VAL A 86 10.92 -2.21 -1.70
N CYS A 87 11.64 -1.56 -2.61
CA CYS A 87 13.07 -1.30 -2.45
C CYS A 87 13.31 -0.02 -1.61
N ALA A 88 14.57 0.21 -1.22
CA ALA A 88 14.93 1.37 -0.41
C ALA A 88 14.51 2.70 -1.07
N ARG A 89 14.74 2.84 -2.39
CA ARG A 89 14.39 4.04 -3.17
C ARG A 89 12.88 4.32 -3.22
N CYS A 90 12.06 3.27 -3.25
CA CYS A 90 10.60 3.42 -3.29
C CYS A 90 9.98 3.61 -1.88
N SER A 91 10.81 3.71 -0.84
CA SER A 91 10.37 3.79 0.54
C SER A 91 11.35 4.58 1.43
N GLU A 92 11.85 5.70 0.93
CA GLU A 92 12.85 6.52 1.62
C GLU A 92 12.32 7.17 2.90
N GLN A 93 11.00 7.33 3.01
CA GLN A 93 10.35 8.01 4.12
C GLN A 93 10.11 7.08 5.32
N THR A 94 10.27 7.65 6.52
CA THR A 94 9.89 7.02 7.78
C THR A 94 9.02 7.96 8.59
N MET A 95 7.91 7.47 9.13
CA MET A 95 6.99 8.26 9.95
C MET A 95 6.22 7.37 10.92
N PRO A 96 5.72 7.92 12.05
CA PRO A 96 4.82 7.18 12.92
C PRO A 96 3.49 6.89 12.20
N ILE A 97 2.85 5.78 12.55
CA ILE A 97 1.50 5.42 12.08
C ILE A 97 0.63 5.24 13.31
N LEU A 98 0.12 6.36 13.84
CA LEU A 98 -0.60 6.39 15.12
C LEU A 98 -1.84 5.50 15.12
N LYS A 99 -2.56 5.43 13.98
CA LYS A 99 -3.74 4.56 13.84
C LYS A 99 -3.43 3.06 13.92
N TYR A 100 -2.16 2.66 13.79
CA TYR A 100 -1.71 1.27 13.99
C TYR A 100 -0.95 1.09 15.31
N ASP A 101 -1.00 2.09 16.20
CA ASP A 101 -0.20 2.16 17.44
C ASP A 101 1.33 2.07 17.20
N LEU A 102 1.79 2.52 16.04
CA LEU A 102 3.21 2.60 15.70
C LEU A 102 3.74 4.00 16.00
N GLN A 103 4.08 4.25 17.27
CA GLN A 103 4.57 5.53 17.77
C GLN A 103 5.97 5.89 17.26
N LYS A 104 6.82 4.89 16.99
CA LYS A 104 8.15 5.09 16.42
C LYS A 104 8.05 5.25 14.91
N ALA A 105 8.93 6.06 14.32
CA ALA A 105 8.99 6.22 12.89
C ALA A 105 9.28 4.87 12.19
N VAL A 106 8.38 4.45 11.32
CA VAL A 106 8.47 3.21 10.54
C VAL A 106 8.51 3.52 9.05
N ARG A 107 9.10 2.62 8.27
CA ARG A 107 9.24 2.76 6.81
C ARG A 107 7.88 2.74 6.12
N VAL A 108 7.65 3.73 5.26
CA VAL A 108 6.47 3.83 4.39
C VAL A 108 6.90 4.08 2.94
N CYS A 109 6.09 3.65 1.98
CA CYS A 109 6.28 4.03 0.58
C CYS A 109 5.72 5.44 0.33
N GLN A 110 6.15 6.08 -0.76
CA GLN A 110 5.80 7.48 -1.06
C GLN A 110 4.29 7.74 -1.00
N ILE A 111 3.48 6.93 -1.69
CA ILE A 111 2.02 7.06 -1.72
C ILE A 111 1.42 7.04 -0.31
N CYS A 112 1.91 6.17 0.56
CA CYS A 112 1.41 6.07 1.94
C CYS A 112 1.87 7.24 2.80
N SER A 113 3.07 7.75 2.57
CA SER A 113 3.49 8.98 3.24
C SER A 113 2.58 10.14 2.88
N ASP A 114 2.24 10.30 1.59
CA ASP A 114 1.35 11.37 1.13
C ASP A 114 -0.03 11.25 1.80
N VAL A 115 -0.58 10.03 1.88
CA VAL A 115 -1.87 9.79 2.57
C VAL A 115 -1.80 10.13 4.06
N LEU A 116 -0.74 9.71 4.75
CA LEU A 116 -0.61 9.90 6.19
C LEU A 116 -0.35 11.37 6.57
N THR A 117 0.35 12.14 5.73
CA THR A 117 0.60 13.57 5.98
C THR A 117 -0.61 14.44 5.66
N MET A 118 -1.41 14.09 4.64
CA MET A 118 -2.64 14.82 4.33
C MET A 118 -3.80 14.51 5.30
N GLY A 119 -3.78 13.35 5.96
CA GLY A 119 -4.86 12.89 6.84
C GLY A 119 -4.88 13.47 8.26
N HIS A 120 -3.86 14.22 8.70
CA HIS A 120 -3.79 14.79 10.06
C HIS A 120 -4.46 16.19 10.17
N GLY A 121 -5.37 16.52 9.25
CA GLY A 121 -5.98 17.84 9.12
C GLY A 121 -7.51 17.85 9.07
N ARG A 122 -8.19 16.99 9.84
CA ARG A 122 -9.62 17.13 10.13
C ARG A 122 -9.91 16.87 11.59
#